data_AF-A0A5C8TZM5-F1
#
_entry.id   AF-A0A5C8TZM5-F1
#
_cell.length_a   1.000
_cell.length_b   1.000
_cell.length_c   1.000
_cell.angle_alpha   90.00
_cell.angle_beta   90.00
_cell.angle_gamma   90.00
#
_symmetry.space_group_name_H-M   'P 1'
#
loop_
_entity.id
_entity.type
_entity.pdbx_description
1 polymer ?
#
loop_
_entity_poly.entity_id
_entity_poly.type
_entity_poly.pdbx_seq_one_letter_code
_entity_poly.pdbx_strand_id
1 'polypeptide(L)' 'MSDESKDMSEIIRLCQELERLVGADAPLRVRTLVEMLMIELERQTLTAGAVSDPTASARRP' A
#
# COMPACT_ATOMS: atom_id res chain seq x y z
N MET A 1 -17.57 -10.38 -2.00
CA MET A 1 -16.71 -9.18 -2.13
C MET A 1 -16.43 -8.56 -0.75
N SER A 2 -16.11 -9.36 0.28
CA SER A 2 -16.03 -8.87 1.69
C SER A 2 -14.73 -9.16 2.43
N ASP A 3 -13.78 -9.89 1.83
CA ASP A 3 -12.50 -10.22 2.46
C ASP A 3 -11.38 -9.28 2.00
N GLU A 4 -11.24 -8.99 0.70
CA GLU A 4 -10.17 -8.12 0.19
C GLU A 4 -10.18 -6.70 0.77
N SER A 5 -11.35 -6.16 1.09
CA SER A 5 -11.47 -4.82 1.69
C SER A 5 -11.09 -4.81 3.18
N LYS A 6 -11.27 -5.94 3.89
CA LYS A 6 -10.80 -6.11 5.26
C LYS A 6 -9.29 -6.25 5.31
N ASP A 7 -8.72 -7.03 4.39
CA ASP A 7 -7.28 -7.25 4.29
C ASP A 7 -6.54 -5.94 4.02
N MET A 8 -7.05 -5.11 3.10
CA MET A 8 -6.45 -3.79 2.82
C MET A 8 -6.48 -2.84 4.02
N SER A 9 -7.58 -2.85 4.78
CA SER A 9 -7.73 -2.03 5.98
C SER A 9 -6.76 -2.45 7.09
N GLU A 10 -6.53 -3.76 7.22
CA GLU A 10 -5.57 -4.32 8.18
C GLU A 10 -4.12 -4.01 7.80
N ILE A 11 -3.78 -4.08 6.50
CA ILE A 11 -2.47 -3.67 5.99
C ILE A 11 -2.18 -2.20 6.31
N ILE A 12 -3.14 -1.29 6.03
CA ILE A 12 -2.98 0.13 6.34
C ILE A 12 -2.77 0.35 7.84
N ARG A 13 -3.51 -0.36 8.70
CA ARG A 13 -3.36 -0.28 10.16
C ARG A 13 -1.97 -0.70 10.62
N LEU A 14 -1.46 -1.82 10.08
CA LEU A 14 -0.14 -2.34 10.42
C LEU A 14 0.98 -1.38 9.98
N CYS A 15 0.84 -0.75 8.81
CA CYS A 15 1.78 0.27 8.34
C CYS A 15 1.88 1.47 9.28
N GLN A 16 0.73 2.02 9.72
CA GLN A 16 0.70 3.14 10.67
C GLN A 16 1.30 2.77 12.03
N GLU A 17 1.10 1.53 12.48
CA GLU A 17 1.68 1.00 13.71
C GLU A 17 3.20 0.87 13.59
N LEU A 18 3.69 0.40 12.44
CA LEU A 18 5.11 0.27 12.12
C LEU A 18 5.82 1.65 12.09
N GLU A 19 5.23 2.65 11.46
CA GLU A 19 5.75 4.03 11.44
C GLU A 19 5.87 4.62 12.85
N ARG A 20 4.84 4.40 13.69
CA ARG A 20 4.84 4.82 15.10
C ARG A 20 5.95 4.14 15.91
N LEU A 21 6.17 2.84 15.70
CA LEU A 21 7.15 2.06 16.45
C LEU A 21 8.59 2.38 16.05
N VAL A 22 8.84 2.62 14.76
CA VAL A 22 10.17 2.96 14.27
C VAL A 22 10.56 4.38 14.70
N GLY A 23 9.63 5.34 14.66
CA GLY A 23 9.89 6.70 15.18
C GLY A 23 11.12 7.38 14.57
N ALA A 24 11.49 8.54 15.13
CA ALA A 24 12.65 9.30 14.65
C ALA A 24 14.00 8.73 15.13
N ASP A 25 13.98 8.06 16.29
CA ASP A 25 15.16 7.59 17.02
C ASP A 25 15.67 6.21 16.56
N ALA A 26 14.93 5.50 15.71
CA ALA A 26 15.41 4.25 15.15
C ALA A 26 16.66 4.47 14.26
N PRO A 27 17.56 3.47 14.19
CA PRO A 27 18.68 3.51 13.27
C PRO A 27 18.23 3.82 11.84
N LEU A 28 18.97 4.68 11.13
CA LEU A 28 18.64 5.09 9.76
C LEU A 28 18.27 3.91 8.85
N ARG A 29 19.03 2.81 8.95
CA ARG A 29 18.79 1.58 8.18
C ARG A 29 17.40 1.00 8.42
N VAL A 30 16.89 1.04 9.65
CA VAL A 30 15.55 0.56 10.00
C VAL A 30 14.49 1.47 9.38
N ARG A 31 14.65 2.80 9.49
CA ARG A 31 13.71 3.74 8.87
C ARG A 31 13.66 3.61 7.36
N THR A 32 14.81 3.46 6.71
CA THR A 32 14.90 3.26 5.26
C THR A 32 14.21 1.97 4.83
N LEU A 33 14.36 0.87 5.58
CA LEU A 33 13.67 -0.39 5.27
C LEU A 33 12.14 -0.25 5.40
N VAL A 34 11.66 0.51 6.38
CA VAL A 34 10.23 0.81 6.54
C VAL A 34 9.72 1.67 5.40
N GLU A 35 10.42 2.75 5.02
CA GLU A 35 10.04 3.58 3.86
C GLU A 35 9.99 2.75 2.56
N MET A 36 10.96 1.86 2.34
CA MET A 36 10.96 0.98 1.17
C MET A 36 9.76 0.02 1.17
N LEU A 37 9.39 -0.53 2.33
CA LEU A 37 8.21 -1.39 2.47
C LEU A 37 6.92 -0.62 2.15
N MET A 38 6.78 0.62 2.65
CA MET A 38 5.64 1.48 2.39
C MET A 38 5.47 1.78 0.89
N ILE A 39 6.57 2.14 0.21
CA ILE A 39 6.58 2.39 -1.24
C ILE A 39 6.13 1.15 -2.02
N GLU A 40 6.60 -0.04 -1.64
CA GLU A 40 6.25 -1.29 -2.31
C GLU A 40 4.76 -1.62 -2.17
N LEU A 41 4.19 -1.39 -0.98
CA LEU A 41 2.76 -1.60 -0.71
C LEU A 41 1.87 -0.61 -1.49
N GLU A 42 2.24 0.66 -1.54
CA GLU A 42 1.53 1.66 -2.35
C GLU A 42 1.56 1.28 -3.84
N ARG A 43 2.73 0.82 -4.34
CA ARG A 43 2.87 0.40 -5.73
C ARG A 43 1.91 -0.76 -6.04
N GLN A 44 1.86 -1.80 -5.20
CA GLN A 44 0.95 -2.92 -5.42
C GLN A 44 -0.51 -2.51 -5.40
N THR A 45 -0.89 -1.59 -4.51
CA THR A 45 -2.26 -1.07 -4.41
C THR A 45 -2.67 -0.34 -5.70
N LEU A 46 -1.80 0.50 -6.25
CA LEU A 46 -2.04 1.20 -7.52
C LEU A 46 -2.09 0.24 -8.71
N THR A 47 -1.26 -0.80 -8.70
CA THR A 47 -1.21 -1.78 -9.80
C THR A 47 -2.45 -2.68 -9.80
N ALA A 48 -2.96 -3.08 -8.62
CA ALA A 48 -4.19 -3.86 -8.47
C ALA A 48 -5.45 -3.06 -8.89
N GLY A 49 -5.48 -1.75 -8.62
CA GLY A 49 -6.58 -0.87 -9.07
C GLY A 49 -6.67 -0.71 -10.59
N ALA A 50 -5.55 -0.74 -11.30
CA ALA A 50 -5.49 -0.59 -12.76
C ALA A 50 -5.97 -1.84 -13.54
N VAL A 51 -5.88 -3.03 -12.95
CA VAL A 51 -6.31 -4.29 -13.58
C VAL A 51 -7.82 -4.52 -13.45
N SER A 52 -8.49 -3.79 -12.55
CA SER A 52 -9.90 -3.99 -12.19
C SER A 52 -10.89 -3.16 -13.00
N ASP A 53 -10.43 -2.33 -13.96
CA ASP A 53 -11.31 -1.49 -14.80
C ASP A 53 -11.35 -1.98 -16.26
N PRO A 54 -12.24 -2.92 -16.62
CA PRO A 54 -12.39 -3.39 -18.00
C PRO A 54 -13.13 -2.39 -18.90
N THR A 55 -13.53 -1.21 -18.41
CA THR A 55 -14.46 -0.32 -19.14
C THR A 55 -13.80 0.84 -19.88
N ALA A 56 -12.50 1.09 -19.70
CA ALA A 56 -11.80 2.18 -20.39
C ALA A 56 -11.54 1.93 -21.89
N SER A 57 -11.79 0.72 -22.41
CA SER A 57 -11.51 0.34 -23.80
C SER A 57 -12.74 0.40 -24.73
N ALA A 58 -13.74 1.24 -24.44
CA ALA A 58 -14.97 1.35 -25.27
C ALA A 58 -15.37 2.78 -25.66
N ARG A 59 -14.45 3.76 -25.62
CA ARG A 59 -14.71 5.10 -26.19
C ARG A 59 -13.52 5.60 -27.02
N ARG A 60 -13.56 5.31 -28.33
CA ARG A 60 -12.90 6.14 -29.35
C ARG A 60 -13.97 6.59 -30.36
N PRO A 61 -14.14 7.89 -30.62
CA PRO A 61 -14.52 8.38 -31.94
C PRO A 61 -13.32 8.34 -32.90
#